data_AF-A0A533UG17-F1
#
_entry.id   AF-A0A533UG17-F1
#
_cell.length_a   1.000
_cell.length_b   1.000
_cell.length_c   1.000
_cell.angle_alpha   90.00
_cell.angle_beta   90.00
_cell.angle_gamma   90.00
#
_symmetry.space_group_name_H-M   'P 1'
#
loop_
_entity.id
_entity.type
_entity.pdbx_description
1 polymer ?
#
loop_
_entity_poly.entity_id
_entity_poly.type
_entity_poly.pdbx_seq_one_letter_code
_entity_poly.pdbx_strand_id
1 'polypeptide(L)'
;TFTPQNVSDTLVAAKRLVSLMSENGKLGNALSILKNEMIGSFCFTFVSDDNAVYAARDPKGFRPLVIGFRKDINTYIVASESSALAAVGAQLIRDVKPGELIKISNAGLESEIFSEEKNSAHCSFEFTYFAHPSSIMEGSNIYTVRKKIGQYLARKFPIEDADIVIPVPDSARPAALGYAQELGIPFEEGLLKDRYSRKGPLRSFIEPHQSDRVEINRWIIPITPVIDGKHVVVVDDSLVRGTSSKAIIKALRRAGAKKISMVITFPPIRFPCYAGIDFPSKEELVTFFDDNKDYSEETMIEKVRQTIGADFLGYNDVKNLADAVGIDVNSMCFTCSTGDYSPLGIKPVFKSRAEIKGE
;
A
#
# COMPACT_ATOMS: atom_id res chain seq x y z
N THR A 1 -25.54 -6.28 -7.33
CA THR A 1 -24.29 -5.51 -7.52
C THR A 1 -23.92 -5.53 -9.00
N PHE A 2 -24.44 -4.58 -9.77
CA PHE A 2 -24.04 -4.40 -11.17
C PHE A 2 -23.51 -2.98 -11.31
N THR A 3 -22.19 -2.83 -11.23
CA THR A 3 -21.52 -1.61 -11.70
C THR A 3 -21.30 -1.81 -13.19
N PRO A 4 -21.88 -0.98 -14.07
CA PRO A 4 -21.63 -1.08 -15.50
C PRO A 4 -20.13 -0.97 -15.76
N GLN A 5 -19.55 -1.84 -16.61
CA GLN A 5 -18.10 -1.89 -16.86
C GLN A 5 -17.48 -0.57 -17.37
N ASN A 6 -18.31 0.36 -17.85
CA ASN A 6 -17.89 1.68 -18.35
C ASN A 6 -18.11 2.83 -17.34
N VAL A 7 -18.42 2.52 -16.08
CA VAL A 7 -18.77 3.50 -15.06
C VAL A 7 -17.85 3.34 -13.85
N SER A 8 -17.22 4.43 -13.41
CA SER A 8 -16.41 4.41 -12.19
C SER A 8 -17.30 4.26 -10.95
N ASP A 9 -16.76 3.61 -9.93
CA ASP A 9 -17.33 3.56 -8.58
C ASP A 9 -17.71 4.96 -8.04
N THR A 10 -16.88 5.97 -8.33
CA THR A 10 -17.11 7.36 -7.99
C THR A 10 -18.40 7.90 -8.61
N LEU A 11 -18.67 7.60 -9.89
CA LEU A 11 -19.89 8.06 -10.54
C LEU A 11 -21.12 7.35 -9.96
N VAL A 12 -21.03 6.07 -9.64
CA VAL A 12 -22.13 5.32 -9.00
C VAL A 12 -22.42 5.89 -7.62
N ALA A 13 -21.39 6.05 -6.78
CA ALA A 13 -21.51 6.58 -5.44
C ALA A 13 -22.07 8.01 -5.45
N ALA A 14 -21.57 8.88 -6.32
CA ALA A 14 -22.05 10.26 -6.45
C ALA A 14 -23.53 10.32 -6.86
N LYS A 15 -23.95 9.53 -7.86
CA LYS A 15 -25.36 9.47 -8.28
C LYS A 15 -26.27 8.97 -7.16
N ARG A 16 -25.84 7.93 -6.42
CA ARG A 16 -26.62 7.41 -5.30
C ARG A 16 -26.70 8.41 -4.15
N LEU A 17 -25.60 9.09 -3.85
CA LEU A 17 -25.55 10.13 -2.83
C LEU A 17 -26.52 11.29 -3.14
N VAL A 18 -26.56 11.75 -4.39
CA VAL A 18 -27.51 12.79 -4.84
C VAL A 18 -28.98 12.34 -4.70
N SER A 19 -29.28 11.09 -5.04
CA SER A 19 -30.62 10.50 -4.81
C SER A 19 -30.99 10.54 -3.32
N LEU A 20 -30.09 10.04 -2.46
CA LEU A 20 -30.31 9.97 -1.02
C LEU A 20 -30.45 11.35 -0.37
N MET A 21 -29.70 12.35 -0.84
CA MET A 21 -29.84 13.74 -0.40
C MET A 21 -31.20 14.32 -0.81
N SER A 22 -31.70 13.99 -2.00
CA SER A 22 -33.01 14.45 -2.46
C SER A 22 -34.16 13.86 -1.62
N GLU A 23 -33.98 12.65 -1.10
CA GLU A 23 -34.95 11.94 -0.26
C GLU A 23 -34.87 12.33 1.23
N ASN A 24 -33.66 12.54 1.77
CA ASN A 24 -33.39 12.64 3.21
C ASN A 24 -32.81 14.00 3.66
N GLY A 25 -32.62 14.93 2.71
CA GLY A 25 -32.12 16.28 2.94
C GLY A 25 -30.60 16.33 3.20
N LYS A 26 -30.19 16.20 4.47
CA LYS A 26 -28.81 16.49 4.89
C LYS A 26 -27.82 15.44 4.38
N LEU A 27 -26.64 15.90 3.98
CA LEU A 27 -25.56 15.08 3.46
C LEU A 27 -25.07 14.01 4.46
N GLY A 28 -24.97 14.32 5.75
CA GLY A 28 -24.60 13.35 6.79
C GLY A 28 -25.57 12.16 6.85
N ASN A 29 -26.88 12.42 6.76
CA ASN A 29 -27.91 11.36 6.69
C ASN A 29 -27.79 10.53 5.40
N ALA A 30 -27.50 11.18 4.27
CA ALA A 30 -27.30 10.46 3.02
C ALA A 30 -26.06 9.54 3.07
N LEU A 31 -24.95 10.00 3.67
CA LEU A 31 -23.74 9.20 3.89
C LEU A 31 -23.98 8.04 4.87
N SER A 32 -24.77 8.24 5.93
CA SER A 32 -25.07 7.20 6.91
C SER A 32 -25.87 6.03 6.32
N ILE A 33 -26.67 6.30 5.27
CA ILE A 33 -27.35 5.29 4.46
C ILE A 33 -26.38 4.68 3.43
N LEU A 34 -25.71 5.53 2.62
CA LEU A 34 -24.84 5.11 1.53
C LEU A 34 -23.74 4.15 1.99
N LYS A 35 -23.16 4.38 3.18
CA LYS A 35 -22.10 3.52 3.74
C LYS A 35 -22.51 2.05 3.84
N ASN A 36 -23.80 1.76 4.06
CA ASN A 36 -24.32 0.40 4.20
C ASN A 36 -24.65 -0.25 2.85
N GLU A 37 -24.72 0.54 1.77
CA GLU A 37 -24.97 0.06 0.40
C GLU A 37 -23.67 -0.22 -0.37
N MET A 38 -22.54 0.27 0.14
CA MET A 38 -21.22 0.11 -0.48
C MET A 38 -20.40 -0.98 0.20
N ILE A 39 -19.72 -1.77 -0.62
CA ILE A 39 -18.69 -2.69 -0.17
C ILE A 39 -17.36 -2.10 -0.61
N GLY A 40 -16.55 -1.66 0.35
CA GLY A 40 -15.24 -1.08 0.08
C GLY A 40 -14.84 0.00 1.07
N SER A 41 -14.03 0.93 0.58
CA SER A 41 -13.54 2.09 1.33
C SER A 41 -13.75 3.35 0.51
N PHE A 42 -13.85 4.50 1.17
CA PHE A 42 -13.95 5.79 0.48
C PHE A 42 -13.32 6.92 1.28
N CYS A 43 -12.75 7.86 0.55
CA CYS A 43 -12.45 9.21 1.02
C CYS A 43 -13.00 10.15 -0.05
N PHE A 44 -14.16 10.74 0.20
CA PHE A 44 -14.81 11.61 -0.75
C PHE A 44 -14.37 13.06 -0.53
N THR A 45 -14.28 13.80 -1.62
CA THR A 45 -14.19 15.27 -1.60
C THR A 45 -15.07 15.78 -2.74
N PHE A 46 -15.95 16.73 -2.44
CA PHE A 46 -16.84 17.31 -3.44
C PHE A 46 -17.18 18.76 -3.10
N VAL A 47 -17.52 19.50 -4.14
CA VAL A 47 -17.97 20.89 -4.08
C VAL A 47 -19.48 20.89 -4.25
N SER A 48 -20.19 21.65 -3.42
CA SER A 48 -21.63 21.86 -3.59
C SER A 48 -21.93 23.28 -4.08
N ASP A 49 -23.14 23.46 -4.58
CA ASP A 49 -23.75 24.74 -4.98
C ASP A 49 -23.84 25.78 -3.85
N ASP A 50 -23.76 25.38 -2.59
CA ASP A 50 -23.64 26.28 -1.43
C ASP A 50 -22.23 26.90 -1.27
N ASN A 51 -21.34 26.70 -2.26
CA ASN A 51 -19.94 27.12 -2.27
C ASN A 51 -19.09 26.52 -1.15
N ALA A 52 -19.50 25.40 -0.56
CA ALA A 52 -18.69 24.67 0.40
C ALA A 52 -17.95 23.49 -0.25
N VAL A 53 -16.80 23.17 0.33
CA VAL A 53 -16.07 21.92 0.08
C VAL A 53 -16.41 20.95 1.21
N TYR A 54 -16.87 19.76 0.85
CA TYR A 54 -17.11 18.68 1.77
C TYR A 54 -16.04 17.61 1.60
N ALA A 55 -15.64 16.98 2.70
CA ALA A 55 -14.86 15.76 2.65
C ALA A 55 -15.37 14.74 3.67
N ALA A 56 -15.42 13.48 3.27
CA ALA A 56 -15.95 12.41 4.11
C ALA A 56 -15.02 11.20 4.09
N ARG A 57 -14.77 10.61 5.26
CA ARG A 57 -13.97 9.40 5.40
C ARG A 57 -14.87 8.21 5.76
N ASP A 58 -14.59 7.06 5.17
CA ASP A 58 -15.36 5.84 5.45
C ASP A 58 -15.34 5.47 6.95
N PRO A 59 -16.36 4.74 7.44
CA PRO A 59 -16.51 4.43 8.87
C PRO A 59 -15.38 3.62 9.49
N LYS A 60 -14.59 2.90 8.68
CA LYS A 60 -13.45 2.11 9.15
C LYS A 60 -12.12 2.84 8.98
N GLY A 61 -12.09 3.96 8.26
CA GLY A 61 -10.88 4.74 8.00
C GLY A 61 -9.83 3.97 7.20
N PHE A 62 -10.23 3.12 6.25
CA PHE A 62 -9.30 2.30 5.46
C PHE A 62 -8.28 3.16 4.72
N ARG A 63 -8.75 4.22 4.05
CA ARG A 63 -7.92 5.15 3.28
C ARG A 63 -7.59 6.39 4.11
N PRO A 64 -6.42 7.01 3.91
CA PRO A 64 -6.03 8.21 4.64
C PRO A 64 -6.74 9.44 4.07
N LEU A 65 -7.10 10.36 4.97
CA LEU A 65 -7.62 11.68 4.65
C LEU A 65 -7.22 12.62 5.78
N VAL A 66 -6.59 13.74 5.44
CA VAL A 66 -6.09 14.73 6.39
C VAL A 66 -6.66 16.10 6.08
N ILE A 67 -6.72 16.94 7.12
CA ILE A 67 -7.03 18.36 6.99
C ILE A 67 -5.84 19.20 7.46
N GLY A 68 -5.52 20.23 6.68
CA GLY A 68 -4.52 21.23 6.98
C GLY A 68 -5.06 22.64 6.84
N PHE A 69 -4.24 23.60 7.25
CA PHE A 69 -4.56 25.01 7.17
C PHE A 69 -3.34 25.82 6.72
N ARG A 70 -3.56 26.67 5.72
CA ARG A 70 -2.58 27.57 5.16
C ARG A 70 -2.84 28.98 5.68
N LYS A 71 -1.99 29.43 6.61
CA LYS A 71 -2.19 30.66 7.40
C LYS A 71 -2.12 31.94 6.58
N ASP A 72 -1.25 32.01 5.58
CA ASP A 72 -1.00 33.19 4.75
C ASP A 72 -2.22 33.60 3.90
N ILE A 73 -2.99 32.62 3.44
CA ILE A 73 -4.22 32.82 2.65
C ILE A 73 -5.49 32.41 3.40
N ASN A 74 -5.39 32.17 4.73
CA ASN A 74 -6.51 31.80 5.59
C ASN A 74 -7.39 30.67 5.02
N THR A 75 -6.79 29.58 4.53
CA THR A 75 -7.49 28.55 3.75
C THR A 75 -7.30 27.16 4.36
N TYR A 76 -8.40 26.43 4.55
CA TYR A 76 -8.38 25.00 4.86
C TYR A 76 -8.15 24.15 3.61
N ILE A 77 -7.40 23.06 3.75
CA ILE A 77 -7.08 22.15 2.66
C ILE A 77 -7.30 20.72 3.15
N VAL A 78 -7.93 19.90 2.31
CA VAL A 78 -8.08 18.47 2.52
C VAL A 78 -7.25 17.72 1.49
N ALA A 79 -6.64 16.62 1.89
CA ALA A 79 -5.84 15.78 1.00
C ALA A 79 -5.81 14.35 1.52
N SER A 80 -5.54 13.37 0.64
CA SER A 80 -5.31 11.99 1.09
C SER A 80 -4.11 11.90 2.03
N GLU A 81 -3.08 12.73 1.82
CA GLU A 81 -1.83 12.67 2.57
C GLU A 81 -1.32 14.05 2.98
N SER A 82 -0.65 14.13 4.12
CA SER A 82 -0.08 15.39 4.65
C SER A 82 1.14 15.89 3.88
N SER A 83 1.80 15.05 3.06
CA SER A 83 2.83 15.50 2.12
C SER A 83 2.29 16.52 1.11
N ALA A 84 1.03 16.38 0.67
CA ALA A 84 0.38 17.35 -0.21
C ALA A 84 0.15 18.70 0.49
N LEU A 85 -0.19 18.69 1.78
CA LEU A 85 -0.31 19.90 2.59
C LEU A 85 1.03 20.64 2.69
N ALA A 86 2.10 19.90 2.99
CA ALA A 86 3.45 20.46 3.06
C ALA A 86 3.90 21.07 1.73
N ALA A 87 3.60 20.42 0.60
CA ALA A 87 3.95 20.90 -0.74
C ALA A 87 3.32 22.26 -1.09
N VAL A 88 2.16 22.58 -0.51
CA VAL A 88 1.47 23.86 -0.69
C VAL A 88 1.66 24.84 0.47
N GLY A 89 2.54 24.54 1.42
CA GLY A 89 2.84 25.38 2.58
C GLY A 89 1.77 25.37 3.68
N ALA A 90 0.84 24.39 3.67
CA ALA A 90 -0.16 24.25 4.70
C ALA A 90 0.36 23.41 5.89
N GLN A 91 -0.06 23.79 7.10
CA GLN A 91 0.24 23.04 8.31
C GLN A 91 -0.81 21.93 8.49
N LEU A 92 -0.37 20.70 8.77
CA LEU A 92 -1.29 19.62 9.15
C LEU A 92 -2.00 19.99 10.45
N ILE A 93 -3.34 19.89 10.47
CA ILE A 93 -4.14 20.02 11.70
C ILE A 93 -4.30 18.63 12.32
N ARG A 94 -4.89 17.69 11.57
CA ARG A 94 -5.14 16.30 12.00
C ARG A 94 -5.59 15.41 10.84
N ASP A 95 -5.62 14.10 11.08
CA ASP A 95 -6.39 13.16 10.28
C ASP A 95 -7.90 13.44 10.41
N VAL A 96 -8.65 13.26 9.32
CA VAL A 96 -10.11 13.18 9.33
C VAL A 96 -10.48 11.85 9.97
N LYS A 97 -11.36 11.86 10.97
CA LYS A 97 -11.70 10.66 11.74
C LYS A 97 -12.51 9.67 10.89
N PRO A 98 -12.43 8.36 11.13
CA PRO A 98 -13.35 7.40 10.53
C PRO A 98 -14.81 7.80 10.76
N GLY A 99 -15.62 7.80 9.69
CA GLY A 99 -17.03 8.19 9.76
C GLY A 99 -17.29 9.69 9.96
N GLU A 100 -16.29 10.53 9.75
CA GLU A 100 -16.40 11.99 9.83
C GLU A 100 -16.70 12.61 8.46
N LEU A 101 -17.63 13.56 8.46
CA LEU A 101 -17.92 14.51 7.40
C LEU A 101 -17.43 15.89 7.85
N ILE A 102 -16.57 16.51 7.05
CA ILE A 102 -16.15 17.90 7.24
C ILE A 102 -16.77 18.78 6.16
N LYS A 103 -17.16 19.99 6.57
CA LYS A 103 -17.64 21.06 5.68
C LYS A 103 -16.72 22.27 5.86
N ILE A 104 -16.17 22.75 4.75
CA ILE A 104 -15.35 23.96 4.69
C ILE A 104 -16.12 24.99 3.90
N SER A 105 -16.47 26.10 4.54
CA SER A 105 -17.21 27.22 3.94
C SER A 105 -16.67 28.56 4.41
N ASN A 106 -17.31 29.66 3.99
CA ASN A 106 -17.00 31.00 4.49
C ASN A 106 -17.25 31.16 6.01
N ALA A 107 -18.05 30.28 6.62
CA ALA A 107 -18.25 30.24 8.06
C ALA A 107 -17.10 29.54 8.82
N GLY A 108 -16.18 28.90 8.10
CA GLY A 108 -15.06 28.14 8.65
C GLY A 108 -15.22 26.63 8.45
N LEU A 109 -14.60 25.88 9.36
CA LEU A 109 -14.61 24.42 9.38
C LEU A 109 -15.70 23.90 10.33
N GLU A 110 -16.62 23.11 9.80
CA GLU A 110 -17.62 22.36 10.55
C GLU A 110 -17.36 20.86 10.41
N SER A 111 -17.75 20.09 11.44
CA SER A 111 -17.48 18.65 11.52
C SER A 111 -18.69 17.92 12.07
N GLU A 112 -19.06 16.81 11.43
CA GLU A 112 -20.18 15.95 11.78
C GLU A 112 -19.73 14.48 11.75
N ILE A 113 -20.07 13.70 12.77
CA ILE A 113 -19.86 12.24 12.74
C ILE A 113 -21.13 11.59 12.22
N PHE A 114 -21.06 10.99 11.03
CA PHE A 114 -22.20 10.31 10.39
C PHE A 114 -22.24 8.81 10.68
N SER A 115 -21.15 8.24 11.23
CA SER A 115 -21.07 6.84 11.64
C SER A 115 -20.02 6.65 12.74
N GLU A 116 -20.41 6.01 13.85
CA GLU A 116 -19.48 5.57 14.88
C GLU A 116 -19.32 4.04 14.80
N GLU A 117 -18.08 3.58 14.68
CA GLU A 117 -17.72 2.16 14.63
C GLU A 117 -16.79 1.84 15.81
N LYS A 118 -16.91 0.65 16.38
CA LYS A 118 -16.07 0.25 17.53
C LYS A 118 -14.59 0.17 17.18
N ASN A 119 -14.27 -0.35 15.99
CA ASN A 119 -12.92 -0.59 15.53
C ASN A 119 -12.73 -0.01 14.12
N SER A 120 -11.59 0.64 13.92
CA SER A 120 -11.04 1.04 12.62
C SER A 120 -10.47 -0.16 11.85
N ALA A 121 -10.09 0.05 10.60
CA ALA A 121 -9.35 -0.91 9.78
C ALA A 121 -8.38 -0.17 8.84
N HIS A 122 -7.50 0.66 9.40
CA HIS A 122 -6.54 1.45 8.64
C HIS A 122 -5.70 0.56 7.72
N CYS A 123 -5.53 0.93 6.45
CA CYS A 123 -4.83 0.06 5.51
C CYS A 123 -3.35 -0.12 5.88
N SER A 124 -2.99 -1.35 6.24
CA SER A 124 -1.60 -1.72 6.58
C SER A 124 -0.60 -1.45 5.44
N PHE A 125 -1.06 -1.56 4.19
CA PHE A 125 -0.23 -1.37 3.00
C PHE A 125 0.19 0.08 2.75
N GLU A 126 -0.55 1.05 3.31
CA GLU A 126 -0.16 2.47 3.29
C GLU A 126 1.15 2.70 4.05
N PHE A 127 1.24 2.10 5.24
CA PHE A 127 2.41 2.23 6.13
C PHE A 127 3.66 1.58 5.53
N THR A 128 3.52 0.45 4.83
CA THR A 128 4.67 -0.27 4.26
C THR A 128 5.10 0.23 2.89
N TYR A 129 4.17 0.65 2.03
CA TYR A 129 4.46 0.92 0.61
C TYR A 129 3.82 2.19 0.06
N PHE A 130 2.49 2.31 0.15
CA PHE A 130 1.73 3.22 -0.73
C PHE A 130 1.89 4.70 -0.37
N ALA A 131 1.84 5.03 0.92
CA ALA A 131 1.95 6.42 1.37
C ALA A 131 3.35 6.99 1.13
N HIS A 132 3.43 8.30 0.91
CA HIS A 132 4.70 8.99 0.78
C HIS A 132 5.46 8.98 2.13
N PRO A 133 6.78 8.68 2.16
CA PRO A 133 7.55 8.59 3.42
C PRO A 133 7.55 9.88 4.26
N SER A 134 7.37 11.05 3.65
CA SER A 134 7.29 12.32 4.38
C SER A 134 5.91 12.58 5.02
N SER A 135 4.89 11.80 4.67
CA SER A 135 3.56 11.96 5.22
C SER A 135 3.52 11.53 6.70
N ILE A 136 2.68 12.20 7.46
CA ILE A 136 2.12 11.78 8.73
C ILE A 136 0.72 11.22 8.45
N MET A 137 0.45 10.02 8.97
CA MET A 137 -0.81 9.29 8.84
C MET A 137 -1.13 8.66 10.19
N GLU A 138 -2.34 8.87 10.70
CA GLU A 138 -2.77 8.41 12.02
C GLU A 138 -1.75 8.81 13.11
N GLY A 139 -1.31 10.07 13.08
CA GLY A 139 -0.31 10.62 14.00
C GLY A 139 1.13 10.11 13.82
N SER A 140 1.39 9.17 12.90
CA SER A 140 2.71 8.55 12.71
C SER A 140 3.37 8.97 11.39
N ASN A 141 4.64 9.36 11.43
CA ASN A 141 5.40 9.62 10.22
C ASN A 141 5.79 8.32 9.51
N ILE A 142 5.45 8.21 8.21
CA ILE A 142 5.61 6.98 7.42
C ILE A 142 7.08 6.53 7.33
N TYR A 143 8.04 7.45 7.13
CA TYR A 143 9.46 7.10 7.12
C TYR A 143 9.90 6.45 8.44
N THR A 144 9.54 7.06 9.57
CA THR A 144 9.90 6.51 10.89
C THR A 144 9.25 5.16 11.17
N VAL A 145 8.00 4.97 10.73
CA VAL A 145 7.29 3.69 10.82
C VAL A 145 7.98 2.61 9.99
N ARG A 146 8.32 2.90 8.72
CA ARG A 146 9.04 1.94 7.86
C ARG A 146 10.38 1.54 8.44
N LYS A 147 11.10 2.48 9.05
CA LYS A 147 12.34 2.20 9.77
C LYS A 147 12.12 1.26 10.97
N LYS A 148 11.09 1.51 11.79
CA LYS A 148 10.72 0.61 12.89
C LYS A 148 10.32 -0.78 12.39
N ILE A 149 9.58 -0.88 11.29
CA ILE A 149 9.23 -2.17 10.66
C ILE A 149 10.50 -2.96 10.32
N GLY A 150 11.52 -2.29 9.79
CA GLY A 150 12.84 -2.90 9.57
C GLY A 150 13.48 -3.48 10.83
N GLN A 151 13.45 -2.73 11.94
CA GLN A 151 13.98 -3.18 13.24
C GLN A 151 13.23 -4.41 13.77
N TYR A 152 11.90 -4.39 13.69
CA TYR A 152 11.07 -5.54 14.09
C TYR A 152 11.34 -6.76 13.20
N LEU A 153 11.57 -6.54 11.90
CA LEU A 153 11.90 -7.61 10.96
C LEU A 153 13.28 -8.22 11.25
N ALA A 154 14.27 -7.41 11.64
CA ALA A 154 15.58 -7.86 12.08
C ALA A 154 15.53 -8.73 13.34
N ARG A 155 14.69 -8.37 14.32
CA ARG A 155 14.46 -9.20 15.51
C ARG A 155 13.79 -10.52 15.17
N LYS A 156 12.84 -10.51 14.23
CA LYS A 156 12.14 -11.72 13.77
C LYS A 156 13.07 -12.66 12.99
N PHE A 157 13.96 -12.09 12.17
CA PHE A 157 14.90 -12.82 11.33
C PHE A 157 16.32 -12.27 11.51
N PRO A 158 17.06 -12.66 12.56
CA PRO A 158 18.40 -12.16 12.83
C PRO A 158 19.44 -12.86 11.94
N ILE A 159 19.71 -12.28 10.76
CA ILE A 159 20.68 -12.80 9.79
C ILE A 159 22.04 -12.14 10.05
N GLU A 160 22.64 -12.48 11.19
CA GLU A 160 23.87 -11.86 11.69
C GLU A 160 25.12 -12.21 10.85
N ASP A 161 25.06 -13.26 10.04
CA ASP A 161 26.14 -13.68 9.14
C ASP A 161 26.19 -12.89 7.82
N ALA A 162 25.28 -11.93 7.61
CA ALA A 162 25.25 -11.12 6.39
C ALA A 162 26.33 -10.03 6.38
N ASP A 163 26.95 -9.83 5.22
CA ASP A 163 27.98 -8.81 5.03
C ASP A 163 27.36 -7.41 4.84
N ILE A 164 26.21 -7.34 4.17
CA ILE A 164 25.50 -6.08 3.87
C ILE A 164 23.98 -6.27 3.84
N VAL A 165 23.27 -5.19 4.15
CA VAL A 165 21.83 -5.04 3.95
C VAL A 165 21.59 -4.03 2.85
N ILE A 166 20.80 -4.41 1.84
CA ILE A 166 20.44 -3.53 0.72
C ILE A 166 18.91 -3.42 0.58
N PRO A 167 18.39 -2.26 0.16
CA PRO A 167 16.97 -2.11 -0.14
C PRO A 167 16.67 -2.49 -1.59
N VAL A 168 15.44 -2.95 -1.84
CA VAL A 168 14.81 -2.76 -3.15
C VAL A 168 14.36 -1.29 -3.24
N PRO A 169 14.85 -0.51 -4.22
CA PRO A 169 14.58 0.93 -4.28
C PRO A 169 13.18 1.23 -4.82
N ASP A 170 12.51 2.31 -4.39
CA ASP A 170 12.94 3.30 -3.39
C ASP A 170 12.19 3.15 -2.04
N SER A 171 11.08 2.41 -2.02
CA SER A 171 10.12 2.27 -0.91
C SER A 171 10.70 1.59 0.32
N ALA A 172 11.52 0.54 0.13
CA ALA A 172 12.06 -0.28 1.21
C ALA A 172 13.30 0.32 1.89
N ARG A 173 13.84 1.43 1.36
CA ARG A 173 15.06 2.09 1.90
C ARG A 173 15.01 2.36 3.42
N PRO A 174 13.92 2.93 3.99
CA PRO A 174 13.86 3.16 5.43
C PRO A 174 13.85 1.85 6.23
N ALA A 175 13.16 0.82 5.74
CA ALA A 175 13.09 -0.49 6.39
C ALA A 175 14.44 -1.22 6.35
N ALA A 176 15.13 -1.22 5.21
CA ALA A 176 16.49 -1.74 5.09
C ALA A 176 17.46 -1.05 6.05
N LEU A 177 17.39 0.29 6.16
CA LEU A 177 18.18 1.05 7.12
C LEU A 177 17.86 0.64 8.56
N GLY A 178 16.58 0.47 8.91
CA GLY A 178 16.16 0.03 10.23
C GLY A 178 16.65 -1.38 10.58
N TYR A 179 16.54 -2.31 9.63
CA TYR A 179 17.01 -3.69 9.76
C TYR A 179 18.53 -3.73 9.99
N ALA A 180 19.29 -3.00 9.17
CA ALA A 180 20.74 -2.88 9.26
C ALA A 180 21.20 -2.33 10.61
N GLN A 181 20.56 -1.25 11.09
CA GLN A 181 20.88 -0.64 12.37
C GLN A 181 20.57 -1.51 13.57
N GLU A 182 19.50 -2.32 13.50
CA GLU A 182 19.14 -3.23 14.59
C GLU A 182 20.17 -4.35 14.76
N LEU A 183 20.73 -4.88 13.66
CA LEU A 183 21.74 -5.95 13.71
C LEU A 183 23.19 -5.45 13.68
N GLY A 184 23.42 -4.15 13.50
CA GLY A 184 24.77 -3.59 13.36
C GLY A 184 25.47 -3.96 12.05
N ILE A 185 24.73 -4.33 11.01
CA ILE A 185 25.24 -4.71 9.69
C ILE A 185 25.31 -3.46 8.79
N PRO A 186 26.33 -3.30 7.92
CA PRO A 186 26.39 -2.18 6.99
C PRO A 186 25.16 -2.10 6.06
N PHE A 187 24.55 -0.93 6.00
CA PHE A 187 23.56 -0.58 4.97
C PHE A 187 24.28 -0.06 3.72
N GLU A 188 23.94 -0.59 2.56
CA GLU A 188 24.51 -0.17 1.28
C GLU A 188 23.44 -0.01 0.20
N GLU A 189 23.69 0.88 -0.76
CA GLU A 189 22.88 0.97 -1.98
C GLU A 189 23.39 -0.07 -2.99
N GLY A 190 22.96 -1.32 -2.85
CA GLY A 190 23.34 -2.40 -3.79
C GLY A 190 22.55 -2.39 -5.10
N LEU A 191 21.38 -1.76 -5.12
CA LEU A 191 20.47 -1.70 -6.26
C LEU A 191 20.08 -0.24 -6.49
N LEU A 192 20.22 0.25 -7.72
CA LEU A 192 19.77 1.59 -8.10
C LEU A 192 18.64 1.50 -9.12
N LYS A 193 17.61 2.30 -8.89
CA LYS A 193 16.58 2.54 -9.88
C LYS A 193 17.10 3.50 -10.93
N ASP A 194 17.06 3.11 -12.20
CA ASP A 194 17.33 4.03 -13.30
C ASP A 194 16.20 5.04 -13.42
N ARG A 195 16.53 6.30 -13.08
CA ARG A 195 15.61 7.44 -13.08
C ARG A 195 15.59 8.17 -14.43
N TYR A 196 16.52 7.85 -15.32
CA TYR A 196 16.80 8.61 -16.54
C TYR A 196 16.35 7.92 -17.80
N SER A 197 16.26 6.60 -17.78
CA SER A 197 15.64 5.89 -18.87
C SER A 197 14.14 6.27 -18.87
N ARG A 198 13.68 6.82 -20.00
CA ARG A 198 12.38 7.49 -20.12
C ARG A 198 11.24 6.47 -20.22
N LYS A 199 10.11 6.78 -19.57
CA LYS A 199 8.79 6.26 -19.96
C LYS A 199 8.29 7.06 -21.17
N GLY A 200 8.41 6.52 -22.38
CA GLY A 200 7.90 7.12 -23.62
C GLY A 200 8.86 6.96 -24.80
N PRO A 201 8.38 7.08 -26.06
CA PRO A 201 9.21 6.81 -27.22
C PRO A 201 10.38 7.78 -27.23
N LEU A 202 11.59 7.24 -27.36
CA LEU A 202 12.73 8.03 -27.77
C LEU A 202 12.33 8.79 -29.05
N ARG A 203 12.84 10.01 -29.22
CA ARG A 203 12.99 10.60 -30.56
C ARG A 203 14.03 9.77 -31.34
N SER A 204 13.71 8.51 -31.65
CA SER A 204 14.41 7.67 -32.59
C SER A 204 13.46 7.35 -33.72
N PHE A 205 13.83 7.73 -34.94
CA PHE A 205 13.14 7.46 -36.21
C PHE A 205 13.07 5.96 -36.59
N ILE A 206 13.18 5.07 -35.60
CA ILE A 206 13.20 3.62 -35.78
C ILE A 206 12.08 3.06 -34.92
N GLU A 207 11.03 2.58 -35.57
CA GLU A 207 9.96 1.80 -34.96
C GLU A 207 10.56 0.56 -34.27
N PRO A 208 10.32 0.34 -32.96
CA PRO A 208 10.69 -0.92 -32.35
C PRO A 208 9.74 -2.03 -32.81
N HIS A 209 10.29 -3.11 -33.37
CA HIS A 209 9.54 -4.33 -33.66
C HIS A 209 8.89 -4.92 -32.39
N GLN A 210 7.71 -5.51 -32.58
CA GLN A 210 6.70 -5.90 -31.57
C GLN A 210 7.06 -7.05 -30.60
N SER A 211 8.34 -7.33 -30.28
CA SER A 211 8.72 -8.47 -29.42
C SER A 211 9.27 -8.14 -28.03
N ASP A 212 9.31 -6.86 -27.62
CA ASP A 212 9.89 -6.45 -26.34
C ASP A 212 8.81 -6.02 -25.32
N ARG A 213 7.96 -6.96 -24.88
CA ARG A 213 7.16 -6.79 -23.64
C ARG A 213 8.11 -6.89 -22.45
N VAL A 214 8.84 -5.80 -22.21
CA VAL A 214 9.89 -5.82 -21.21
C VAL A 214 9.39 -5.38 -19.85
N GLU A 215 9.55 -6.32 -18.92
CA GLU A 215 9.34 -6.22 -17.49
C GLU A 215 9.87 -4.91 -16.88
N ILE A 216 9.18 -4.50 -15.82
CA ILE A 216 9.54 -3.45 -14.85
C ILE A 216 10.98 -3.64 -14.28
N ASN A 217 11.64 -4.76 -14.55
CA ASN A 217 13.01 -5.06 -14.14
C ASN A 217 14.10 -4.41 -15.01
N ARG A 218 13.77 -3.79 -16.16
CA ARG A 218 14.75 -3.02 -16.94
C ARG A 218 15.32 -1.81 -16.17
N TRP A 219 14.68 -1.42 -15.07
CA TRP A 219 14.94 -0.16 -14.37
C TRP A 219 15.68 -0.35 -13.05
N ILE A 220 16.09 -1.56 -12.65
CA ILE A 220 16.87 -1.78 -11.41
C ILE A 220 18.24 -2.38 -11.77
N ILE A 221 19.30 -1.67 -11.41
CA ILE A 221 20.67 -1.97 -11.80
C ILE A 221 21.49 -2.31 -10.54
N PRO A 222 22.14 -3.49 -10.47
CA PRO A 222 23.01 -3.85 -9.37
C PRO A 222 24.35 -3.10 -9.42
N ILE A 223 24.87 -2.70 -8.26
CA ILE A 223 26.23 -2.15 -8.12
C ILE A 223 27.19 -3.29 -7.80
N THR A 224 27.77 -3.91 -8.83
CA THR A 224 28.63 -5.10 -8.70
C THR A 224 29.73 -4.97 -7.63
N PRO A 225 30.52 -3.88 -7.54
CA PRO A 225 31.54 -3.75 -6.50
C PRO A 225 31.01 -3.80 -5.06
N VAL A 226 29.74 -3.46 -4.85
CA VAL A 226 29.10 -3.54 -3.53
C VAL A 226 28.67 -4.98 -3.22
N ILE A 227 28.29 -5.77 -4.24
CA ILE A 227 27.62 -7.07 -4.11
C ILE A 227 28.59 -8.27 -4.21
N ASP A 228 29.63 -8.16 -5.04
CA ASP A 228 30.45 -9.31 -5.44
C ASP A 228 31.08 -10.03 -4.23
N GLY A 229 30.91 -11.34 -4.18
CA GLY A 229 31.41 -12.22 -3.12
C GLY A 229 30.67 -12.18 -1.78
N LYS A 230 29.65 -11.31 -1.61
CA LYS A 230 29.00 -11.07 -0.31
C LYS A 230 27.74 -11.89 -0.07
N HIS A 231 27.43 -12.13 1.21
CA HIS A 231 26.09 -12.46 1.68
C HIS A 231 25.27 -11.18 1.82
N VAL A 232 24.27 -11.05 0.95
CA VAL A 232 23.41 -9.87 0.85
C VAL A 232 22.05 -10.17 1.46
N VAL A 233 21.64 -9.36 2.45
CA VAL A 233 20.23 -9.28 2.87
C VAL A 233 19.53 -8.25 2.01
N VAL A 234 18.45 -8.66 1.34
CA VAL A 234 17.62 -7.81 0.49
C VAL A 234 16.31 -7.55 1.22
N VAL A 235 16.02 -6.28 1.52
CA VAL A 235 14.75 -5.88 2.12
C VAL A 235 13.84 -5.31 1.04
N ASP A 236 12.64 -5.88 0.92
CA ASP A 236 11.60 -5.45 -0.03
C ASP A 236 10.28 -5.19 0.70
N ASP A 237 9.43 -4.33 0.16
CA ASP A 237 8.18 -3.96 0.83
C ASP A 237 7.17 -5.11 0.78
N SER A 238 6.97 -5.71 -0.40
CA SER A 238 5.92 -6.68 -0.68
C SER A 238 6.29 -7.61 -1.82
N LEU A 239 5.61 -8.76 -1.90
CA LEU A 239 5.85 -9.77 -2.94
C LEU A 239 4.50 -10.24 -3.49
N VAL A 240 4.08 -9.65 -4.62
CA VAL A 240 2.75 -9.86 -5.22
C VAL A 240 2.77 -10.98 -6.28
N ARG A 241 3.38 -10.73 -7.44
CA ARG A 241 3.49 -11.71 -8.55
C ARG A 241 4.83 -12.45 -8.57
N GLY A 242 5.81 -12.00 -7.79
CA GLY A 242 7.16 -12.58 -7.69
C GLY A 242 8.08 -12.38 -8.91
N THR A 243 7.57 -11.91 -10.06
CA THR A 243 8.38 -11.69 -11.27
C THR A 243 9.50 -10.66 -11.05
N SER A 244 9.21 -9.56 -10.37
CA SER A 244 10.21 -8.53 -10.05
C SER A 244 11.29 -9.06 -9.11
N SER A 245 10.87 -9.67 -8.00
CA SER A 245 11.79 -10.25 -7.01
C SER A 245 12.69 -11.32 -7.64
N LYS A 246 12.14 -12.21 -8.48
CA LYS A 246 12.92 -13.21 -9.23
C LYS A 246 14.01 -12.58 -10.11
N ALA A 247 13.70 -11.49 -10.79
CA ALA A 247 14.68 -10.80 -11.62
C ALA A 247 15.75 -10.07 -10.79
N ILE A 248 15.36 -9.47 -9.66
CA ILE A 248 16.30 -8.85 -8.71
C ILE A 248 17.28 -9.91 -8.19
N ILE A 249 16.78 -11.05 -7.71
CA ILE A 249 17.63 -12.15 -7.25
C ILE A 249 18.58 -12.62 -8.36
N LYS A 250 18.08 -12.80 -9.60
CA LYS A 250 18.91 -13.17 -10.75
C LYS A 250 19.97 -12.10 -11.08
N ALA A 251 19.65 -10.81 -10.93
CA ALA A 251 20.60 -9.72 -11.14
C ALA A 251 21.71 -9.72 -10.08
N LEU A 252 21.35 -9.89 -8.80
CA LEU A 252 22.30 -9.99 -7.69
C LEU A 252 23.24 -11.21 -7.85
N ARG A 253 22.71 -12.37 -8.26
CA ARG A 253 23.53 -13.55 -8.58
C ARG A 253 24.53 -13.28 -9.70
N ARG A 254 24.09 -12.64 -10.79
CA ARG A 254 24.99 -12.25 -11.89
C ARG A 254 26.03 -11.23 -11.46
N ALA A 255 25.73 -10.40 -10.48
CA ALA A 255 26.65 -9.45 -9.86
C ALA A 255 27.58 -10.08 -8.82
N GLY A 256 27.55 -11.42 -8.63
CA GLY A 256 28.50 -12.14 -7.79
C GLY A 256 28.07 -12.39 -6.35
N ALA A 257 26.82 -12.13 -5.98
CA ALA A 257 26.34 -12.38 -4.61
C ALA A 257 26.51 -13.86 -4.21
N LYS A 258 27.29 -14.12 -3.16
CA LYS A 258 27.57 -15.46 -2.62
C LYS A 258 26.32 -16.10 -2.02
N LYS A 259 25.58 -15.33 -1.22
CA LYS A 259 24.33 -15.75 -0.57
C LYS A 259 23.33 -14.59 -0.60
N ILE A 260 22.05 -14.87 -0.81
CA ILE A 260 20.99 -13.86 -0.88
C ILE A 260 19.85 -14.27 0.04
N SER A 261 19.68 -13.51 1.12
CA SER A 261 18.54 -13.63 2.02
C SER A 261 17.55 -12.51 1.77
N MET A 262 16.33 -12.82 1.38
CA MET A 262 15.29 -11.82 1.15
C MET A 262 14.34 -11.76 2.35
N VAL A 263 14.06 -10.55 2.83
CA VAL A 263 13.07 -10.31 3.89
C VAL A 263 12.04 -9.28 3.43
N ILE A 264 10.76 -9.60 3.63
CA ILE A 264 9.63 -8.82 3.14
C ILE A 264 8.97 -8.11 4.31
N THR A 265 8.81 -6.79 4.22
CA THR A 265 8.24 -5.98 5.32
C THR A 265 6.75 -6.21 5.54
N PHE A 266 6.04 -6.67 4.51
CA PHE A 266 4.62 -6.99 4.57
C PHE A 266 4.40 -8.51 4.76
N PRO A 267 3.29 -8.92 5.44
CA PRO A 267 2.87 -10.31 5.48
C PRO A 267 2.61 -10.91 4.09
N PRO A 268 2.55 -12.24 3.93
CA PRO A 268 2.25 -12.84 2.63
C PRO A 268 0.91 -12.33 2.08
N ILE A 269 0.93 -11.78 0.85
CA ILE A 269 -0.28 -11.29 0.17
C ILE A 269 -0.93 -12.48 -0.52
N ARG A 270 -2.01 -12.99 0.06
CA ARG A 270 -2.70 -14.22 -0.33
C ARG A 270 -4.05 -13.97 -1.02
N PHE A 271 -4.57 -12.75 -0.93
CA PHE A 271 -5.91 -12.42 -1.41
C PHE A 271 -5.96 -11.02 -2.05
N PRO A 272 -6.87 -10.80 -3.02
CA PRO A 272 -7.07 -9.50 -3.64
C PRO A 272 -7.58 -8.44 -2.64
N CYS A 273 -7.45 -7.16 -2.96
CA CYS A 273 -7.97 -6.09 -2.11
C CYS A 273 -9.34 -5.63 -2.63
N TYR A 274 -10.33 -5.49 -1.74
CA TYR A 274 -11.62 -4.86 -2.03
C TYR A 274 -11.77 -3.48 -1.36
N ALA A 275 -10.67 -2.93 -0.85
CA ALA A 275 -10.61 -1.64 -0.14
C ALA A 275 -9.70 -0.63 -0.87
N GLY A 276 -9.62 -0.69 -2.20
CA GLY A 276 -9.00 0.35 -3.04
C GLY A 276 -7.55 0.16 -3.47
N ILE A 277 -6.88 -0.96 -3.13
CA ILE A 277 -5.57 -1.30 -3.71
C ILE A 277 -5.77 -2.20 -4.93
N ASP A 278 -5.15 -1.86 -6.06
CA ASP A 278 -5.21 -2.67 -7.29
C ASP A 278 -4.27 -3.88 -7.20
N PHE A 279 -4.74 -4.92 -6.53
CA PHE A 279 -4.09 -6.23 -6.55
C PHE A 279 -4.61 -7.10 -7.68
N PRO A 280 -3.74 -7.95 -8.26
CA PRO A 280 -4.15 -8.87 -9.31
C PRO A 280 -5.12 -9.94 -8.77
N SER A 281 -5.64 -10.79 -9.66
CA SER A 281 -6.51 -11.87 -9.21
C SER A 281 -5.77 -12.81 -8.26
N LYS A 282 -6.51 -13.57 -7.45
CA LYS A 282 -5.95 -14.54 -6.50
C LYS A 282 -4.96 -15.47 -7.20
N GLU A 283 -5.31 -15.98 -8.38
CA GLU A 283 -4.50 -16.90 -9.18
C GLU A 283 -3.17 -16.33 -9.68
N GLU A 284 -3.07 -15.00 -9.80
CA GLU A 284 -1.87 -14.31 -10.24
C GLU A 284 -0.89 -13.99 -9.10
N LEU A 285 -1.31 -14.21 -7.85
CA LEU A 285 -0.45 -14.03 -6.68
C LEU A 285 0.56 -15.18 -6.63
N VAL A 286 1.82 -14.86 -6.35
CA VAL A 286 2.89 -15.86 -6.21
C VAL A 286 2.68 -16.81 -5.03
N THR A 287 1.89 -16.39 -4.04
CA THR A 287 1.51 -17.20 -2.89
C THR A 287 0.32 -18.10 -3.20
N PHE A 288 -0.30 -17.95 -4.38
CA PHE A 288 -1.41 -18.80 -4.78
C PHE A 288 -0.90 -20.17 -5.18
N PHE A 289 -1.53 -21.18 -4.59
CA PHE A 289 -1.36 -22.57 -4.94
C PHE A 289 -2.76 -23.18 -5.02
N ASP A 290 -2.96 -24.13 -5.93
CA ASP A 290 -4.23 -24.81 -6.21
C ASP A 290 -5.05 -25.07 -4.93
N ASP A 291 -6.30 -24.58 -4.92
CA ASP A 291 -7.21 -24.55 -3.77
C ASP A 291 -7.57 -25.96 -3.24
N ASN A 292 -7.19 -27.02 -3.94
CA ASN A 292 -7.48 -28.41 -3.57
C ASN A 292 -6.50 -29.05 -2.57
N LYS A 293 -5.49 -28.31 -2.10
CA LYS A 293 -4.55 -28.81 -1.09
C LYS A 293 -4.31 -27.78 0.00
N ASP A 294 -4.63 -28.15 1.23
CA ASP A 294 -4.31 -27.34 2.40
C ASP A 294 -2.78 -27.34 2.58
N TYR A 295 -2.17 -26.16 2.58
CA TYR A 295 -0.73 -26.00 2.73
C TYR A 295 -0.45 -25.09 3.92
N SER A 296 0.49 -25.50 4.77
CA SER A 296 1.00 -24.63 5.83
C SER A 296 1.65 -23.37 5.25
N GLU A 297 1.68 -22.30 6.05
CA GLU A 297 2.35 -21.05 5.67
C GLU A 297 3.82 -21.29 5.30
N GLU A 298 4.53 -22.15 6.04
CA GLU A 298 5.91 -22.55 5.77
C GLU A 298 6.07 -23.19 4.38
N THR A 299 5.14 -24.07 3.99
CA THR A 299 5.17 -24.72 2.67
C THR A 299 4.96 -23.69 1.55
N MET A 300 4.07 -22.72 1.76
CA MET A 300 3.87 -21.62 0.82
C MET A 300 5.13 -20.77 0.68
N ILE A 301 5.74 -20.35 1.80
CA ILE A 301 6.95 -19.52 1.80
C ILE A 301 8.10 -20.25 1.09
N GLU A 302 8.30 -21.54 1.36
CA GLU A 302 9.36 -22.32 0.74
C GLU A 302 9.17 -22.43 -0.78
N LYS A 303 7.94 -22.63 -1.26
CA LYS A 303 7.65 -22.62 -2.70
C LYS A 303 7.90 -21.25 -3.34
N VAL A 304 7.55 -20.16 -2.67
CA VAL A 304 7.83 -18.81 -3.17
C VAL A 304 9.35 -18.58 -3.22
N ARG A 305 10.09 -18.96 -2.18
CA ARG A 305 11.55 -18.90 -2.11
C ARG A 305 12.20 -19.60 -3.30
N GLN A 306 11.77 -20.83 -3.59
CA GLN A 306 12.24 -21.59 -4.75
C GLN A 306 11.90 -20.91 -6.08
N THR A 307 10.68 -20.35 -6.18
CA THR A 307 10.20 -19.67 -7.40
C THR A 307 11.04 -18.44 -7.75
N ILE A 308 11.42 -17.64 -6.74
CA ILE A 308 12.25 -16.45 -6.91
C ILE A 308 13.76 -16.75 -6.92
N GLY A 309 14.18 -17.87 -6.32
CA GLY A 309 15.56 -18.35 -6.30
C GLY A 309 16.45 -17.76 -5.18
N ALA A 310 15.87 -17.28 -4.09
CA ALA A 310 16.61 -16.77 -2.93
C ALA A 310 17.11 -17.92 -2.03
N ASP A 311 18.20 -17.73 -1.28
CA ASP A 311 18.67 -18.75 -0.32
C ASP A 311 17.79 -18.80 0.93
N PHE A 312 17.25 -17.65 1.32
CA PHE A 312 16.30 -17.50 2.40
C PHE A 312 15.19 -16.52 2.01
N LEU A 313 13.97 -16.77 2.47
CA LEU A 313 12.83 -15.87 2.34
C LEU A 313 12.10 -15.79 3.67
N GLY A 314 12.01 -14.59 4.24
CA GLY A 314 11.21 -14.32 5.43
C GLY A 314 10.12 -13.30 5.14
N TYR A 315 8.89 -13.58 5.56
CA TYR A 315 7.80 -12.59 5.54
C TYR A 315 7.55 -12.04 6.94
N ASN A 316 7.19 -10.77 7.01
CA ASN A 316 6.62 -10.22 8.23
C ASN A 316 5.28 -10.92 8.57
N ASP A 317 4.73 -10.69 9.75
CA ASP A 317 3.39 -11.14 10.11
C ASP A 317 2.53 -9.97 10.60
N VAL A 318 1.22 -10.20 10.68
CA VAL A 318 0.23 -9.16 11.00
C VAL A 318 0.49 -8.51 12.36
N LYS A 319 0.93 -9.29 13.35
CA LYS A 319 1.17 -8.80 14.70
C LYS A 319 2.45 -7.99 14.74
N ASN A 320 3.54 -8.53 14.20
CA ASN A 320 4.84 -7.86 14.17
C ASN A 320 4.79 -6.55 13.35
N LEU A 321 4.01 -6.52 12.26
CA LEU A 321 3.77 -5.28 11.51
C LEU A 321 2.93 -4.28 12.32
N ALA A 322 1.82 -4.71 12.93
CA ALA A 322 0.98 -3.82 13.75
C ALA A 322 1.75 -3.21 14.93
N ASP A 323 2.52 -4.03 15.65
CA ASP A 323 3.36 -3.59 16.77
C ASP A 323 4.41 -2.56 16.32
N ALA A 324 5.02 -2.74 15.14
CA ALA A 324 5.99 -1.80 14.59
C ALA A 324 5.38 -0.47 14.15
N VAL A 325 4.14 -0.49 13.63
CA VAL A 325 3.37 0.71 13.31
C VAL A 325 2.91 1.42 14.59
N GLY A 326 2.63 0.67 15.66
CA GLY A 326 2.10 1.18 16.92
C GLY A 326 0.57 1.35 16.92
N ILE A 327 -0.13 0.59 16.07
CA ILE A 327 -1.60 0.53 16.01
C ILE A 327 -2.02 -0.89 16.39
N ASP A 328 -3.10 -1.03 17.16
CA ASP A 328 -3.63 -2.34 17.52
C ASP A 328 -3.95 -3.17 16.26
N VAL A 329 -3.61 -4.45 16.27
CA VAL A 329 -3.79 -5.35 15.12
C VAL A 329 -5.26 -5.39 14.64
N ASN A 330 -6.24 -5.22 15.53
CA ASN A 330 -7.66 -5.20 15.21
C ASN A 330 -8.14 -3.85 14.68
N SER A 331 -7.29 -2.82 14.72
CA SER A 331 -7.54 -1.49 14.13
C SER A 331 -6.85 -1.30 12.77
N MET A 332 -6.16 -2.33 12.28
CA MET A 332 -5.50 -2.36 10.98
C MET A 332 -6.15 -3.38 10.04
N CYS A 333 -6.19 -3.06 8.76
CA CYS A 333 -6.68 -3.95 7.72
C CYS A 333 -5.56 -4.87 7.22
N PHE A 334 -5.75 -6.18 7.36
CA PHE A 334 -4.89 -7.23 6.81
C PHE A 334 -5.64 -8.19 5.88
N THR A 335 -6.77 -7.77 5.29
CA THR A 335 -7.66 -8.64 4.50
C THR A 335 -6.93 -9.34 3.36
N CYS A 336 -5.96 -8.67 2.74
CA CYS A 336 -5.13 -9.21 1.66
C CYS A 336 -4.16 -10.32 2.12
N SER A 337 -3.91 -10.46 3.42
CA SER A 337 -3.08 -11.52 4.01
C SER A 337 -3.91 -12.58 4.74
N THR A 338 -4.90 -12.17 5.52
CA THR A 338 -5.71 -13.07 6.36
C THR A 338 -6.87 -13.71 5.60
N GLY A 339 -7.37 -13.05 4.57
CA GLY A 339 -8.60 -13.45 3.87
C GLY A 339 -9.87 -13.22 4.69
N ASP A 340 -9.77 -12.63 5.89
CA ASP A 340 -10.92 -12.18 6.66
C ASP A 340 -11.36 -10.80 6.20
N TYR A 341 -12.48 -10.73 5.48
CA TYR A 341 -13.10 -9.50 5.00
C TYR A 341 -14.22 -9.00 5.90
N SER A 342 -14.31 -9.49 7.15
CA SER A 342 -15.27 -9.00 8.13
C SER A 342 -15.22 -7.48 8.35
N PRO A 343 -14.07 -6.77 8.27
CA PRO A 343 -14.05 -5.30 8.34
C PRO A 343 -14.79 -4.62 7.18
N LEU A 344 -14.95 -5.31 6.05
CA LEU A 344 -15.70 -4.87 4.87
C LEU A 344 -17.14 -5.42 4.83
N GLY A 345 -17.55 -6.20 5.83
CA GLY A 345 -18.90 -6.76 5.92
C GLY A 345 -19.23 -7.84 4.88
N ILE A 346 -18.22 -8.46 4.26
CA ILE A 346 -18.41 -9.43 3.17
C ILE A 346 -17.68 -10.75 3.39
N LYS A 347 -18.12 -11.78 2.66
CA LYS A 347 -17.37 -13.01 2.39
C LYS A 347 -17.22 -13.16 0.88
N PRO A 348 -16.09 -12.72 0.29
CA PRO A 348 -15.96 -12.67 -1.16
C PRO A 348 -15.86 -14.07 -1.76
N VAL A 349 -16.44 -14.23 -2.95
CA VAL A 349 -16.10 -15.31 -3.87
C VAL A 349 -15.03 -14.78 -4.79
N PHE A 350 -13.83 -15.35 -4.72
CA PHE A 350 -12.71 -14.89 -5.55
C PHE A 350 -12.93 -15.33 -6.99
N LYS A 351 -12.92 -14.36 -7.90
CA LYS A 351 -13.03 -14.58 -9.34
C LYS A 351 -11.64 -14.73 -9.95
N SER A 352 -11.52 -15.64 -10.92
CA SER A 352 -10.37 -15.76 -11.81
C SER A 352 -10.21 -14.49 -12.65
N ARG A 353 -9.05 -14.33 -13.30
CA ARG A 353 -8.81 -13.17 -14.18
C ARG A 353 -9.78 -13.15 -15.37
N ALA A 354 -10.12 -14.32 -15.92
CA ALA A 354 -11.08 -14.44 -17.01
C ALA A 354 -12.47 -13.95 -16.57
N GLU A 355 -12.95 -14.40 -15.40
CA GLU A 355 -14.23 -13.97 -14.84
C GLU A 355 -14.27 -12.47 -14.49
N ILE A 356 -13.15 -11.88 -14.06
CA ILE A 356 -13.05 -10.44 -13.81
C ILE A 356 -13.19 -9.65 -15.11
N LYS A 357 -12.61 -10.16 -16.20
CA LYS A 357 -12.68 -9.53 -17.52
C LYS A 357 -13.96 -9.85 -18.29
N GLY A 358 -14.76 -10.81 -17.83
CA GLY A 358 -15.94 -11.29 -18.55
C GLY A 358 -15.59 -12.11 -19.80
N GLU A 359 -14.43 -12.77 -19.80
CA GLU A 359 -13.96 -13.69 -20.86
C GLU A 359 -14.58 -15.09 -20.74
#